data_AF-A0A2T7DEH5-F1
#
_entry.id   AF-A0A2T7DEH5-F1
#
_cell.length_a   1.000
_cell.length_b   1.000
_cell.length_c   1.000
_cell.angle_alpha   90.00
_cell.angle_beta   90.00
_cell.angle_gamma   90.00
#
_symmetry.space_group_name_H-M   'P 1'
#
loop_
_entity.id
_entity.type
_entity.pdbx_description
1 polymer ?
#
loop_
_entity_poly.entity_id
_entity_poly.type
_entity_poly.pdbx_seq_one_letter_code
_entity_poly.pdbx_strand_id
1 'polypeptide(L)'
;MSDRDEKRKLREARKEDADMERAQEQDRAPVRKHLQRRIEDIPVYTILEDADDRAFYKLLMQRRAGIFEVASITILGVPVTPPELPSPAGVTEERLTFHAVKLVGRIRTVLLLLRETDMYFVAFNPSGDPTSTWFTFDDAPIPSFLNQVALPYDGRYGDLTKLEIGYYCVTEIIDVLSKV
;
A
#
# COMPACT_ATOMS: atom_id res chain seq x y z
N MET A 1 27.37 -16.88 42.09
CA MET A 1 27.43 -15.75 41.14
C MET A 1 27.33 -14.46 41.93
N SER A 2 28.13 -13.43 41.63
CA SER A 2 28.15 -12.18 42.40
C SER A 2 26.94 -11.31 42.04
N ASP A 3 26.28 -10.72 43.03
CA ASP A 3 25.18 -9.74 42.89
C ASP A 3 25.54 -8.56 41.96
N ARG A 4 26.85 -8.31 41.79
CA ARG A 4 27.41 -7.32 40.86
C ARG A 4 27.31 -7.74 39.40
N ASP A 5 27.45 -9.02 39.10
CA ASP A 5 27.39 -9.57 37.74
C ASP A 5 25.93 -9.63 37.24
N GLU A 6 24.99 -9.98 38.11
CA GLU A 6 23.55 -9.93 37.78
C GLU A 6 23.08 -8.50 37.51
N LYS A 7 23.48 -7.53 38.33
CA LYS A 7 23.19 -6.10 38.09
C LYS A 7 23.79 -5.59 36.78
N ARG A 8 24.97 -6.08 36.38
CA ARG A 8 25.58 -5.72 35.10
C ARG A 8 24.79 -6.28 33.92
N LYS A 9 24.47 -7.58 33.96
CA LYS A 9 23.64 -8.24 32.92
C LYS A 9 22.27 -7.58 32.76
N LEU A 10 21.62 -7.21 33.87
CA LEU A 10 20.32 -6.53 33.81
C LEU A 10 20.41 -5.15 33.15
N ARG A 11 21.52 -4.42 33.36
CA ARG A 11 21.76 -3.12 32.71
C ARG A 11 22.06 -3.26 31.23
N GLU A 12 22.84 -4.28 30.86
CA GLU A 12 23.14 -4.61 29.46
C GLU A 12 21.85 -4.98 28.71
N ALA A 13 21.02 -5.87 29.26
CA ALA A 13 19.74 -6.25 28.65
C ALA A 13 18.79 -5.06 28.48
N ARG A 14 18.64 -4.21 29.50
CA ARG A 14 17.81 -2.98 29.39
C ARG A 14 18.33 -2.02 28.33
N LYS A 15 19.64 -1.97 28.12
CA LYS A 15 20.25 -1.12 27.09
C LYS A 15 19.97 -1.71 25.70
N GLU A 16 20.12 -3.02 25.53
CA GLU A 16 19.78 -3.71 24.29
C GLU A 16 18.30 -3.52 23.92
N ASP A 17 17.38 -3.66 24.89
CA ASP A 17 15.95 -3.40 24.68
C ASP A 17 15.70 -1.96 24.21
N ALA A 18 16.32 -0.98 24.87
CA ALA A 18 16.18 0.43 24.51
C ALA A 18 16.84 0.78 23.17
N ASP A 19 17.90 0.07 22.78
CA ASP A 19 18.55 0.22 21.48
C ASP A 19 17.68 -0.41 20.37
N MET A 20 17.06 -1.57 20.61
CA MET A 20 16.09 -2.18 19.70
C MET A 20 14.85 -1.33 19.51
N GLU A 21 14.29 -0.78 20.59
CA GLU A 21 13.12 0.11 20.51
C GLU A 21 13.42 1.35 19.67
N ARG A 22 14.60 1.95 19.86
CA ARG A 22 15.06 3.08 19.05
C ARG A 22 15.25 2.71 17.57
N ALA A 23 15.79 1.53 17.28
CA ALA A 23 15.94 1.05 15.91
C ALA A 23 14.57 0.87 15.24
N GLN A 24 13.62 0.21 15.92
CA GLN A 24 12.25 0.06 15.41
C GLN A 24 11.57 1.40 15.16
N GLU A 25 11.77 2.37 16.04
CA GLU A 25 11.22 3.70 15.90
C GLU A 25 11.81 4.46 14.70
N GLN A 26 13.12 4.30 14.45
CA GLN A 26 13.79 4.82 13.26
C GLN A 26 13.25 4.17 11.99
N ASP A 27 13.05 2.85 11.98
CA ASP A 27 12.51 2.11 10.84
C ASP A 27 11.07 2.53 10.50
N ARG A 28 10.30 2.94 11.51
CA ARG A 28 8.89 3.35 11.37
C ARG A 28 8.71 4.83 11.02
N ALA A 29 9.74 5.65 11.22
CA ALA A 29 9.67 7.09 10.98
C ALA A 29 9.30 7.46 9.52
N PRO A 30 9.84 6.80 8.48
CA PRO A 30 9.41 7.03 7.10
C PRO A 30 7.92 6.78 6.90
N VAL A 31 7.38 5.66 7.38
CA VAL A 31 5.96 5.32 7.26
C VAL A 31 5.09 6.36 7.95
N ARG A 32 5.44 6.74 9.19
CA ARG A 32 4.70 7.76 9.96
C ARG A 32 4.61 9.11 9.27
N LYS A 33 5.68 9.50 8.56
CA LYS A 33 5.72 10.75 7.80
C LYS A 33 4.75 10.75 6.61
N HIS A 34 4.43 9.58 6.06
CA HIS A 34 3.62 9.42 4.85
C HIS A 34 2.22 8.84 5.14
N LEU A 35 1.83 8.70 6.41
CA LEU A 35 0.47 8.31 6.78
C LEU A 35 -0.55 9.30 6.18
N GLN A 36 -1.51 8.77 5.47
CA GLN A 36 -2.57 9.53 4.83
C GLN A 36 -3.72 9.76 5.81
N ARG A 37 -4.24 10.99 5.89
CA ARG A 37 -5.37 11.35 6.78
C ARG A 37 -6.63 11.70 6.01
N ARG A 38 -6.48 11.97 4.71
CA ARG A 38 -7.55 12.32 3.78
C ARG A 38 -7.25 11.74 2.42
N ILE A 39 -8.25 11.75 1.55
CA ILE A 39 -8.12 11.21 0.21
C ILE A 39 -7.06 11.93 -0.63
N GLU A 40 -6.86 13.24 -0.42
CA GLU A 40 -5.88 14.03 -1.15
C GLU A 40 -4.42 13.66 -0.81
N ASP A 41 -4.21 13.00 0.33
CA ASP A 41 -2.89 12.55 0.76
C ASP A 41 -2.45 11.27 0.04
N ILE A 42 -3.37 10.54 -0.61
CA ILE A 42 -3.06 9.29 -1.32
C ILE A 42 -2.40 9.62 -2.67
N PRO A 43 -1.14 9.21 -2.90
CA PRO A 43 -0.49 9.42 -4.18
C PRO A 43 -1.24 8.70 -5.31
N VAL A 44 -1.46 9.39 -6.44
CA VAL A 44 -2.14 8.83 -7.61
C VAL A 44 -1.20 8.78 -8.80
N TYR A 45 -0.90 7.57 -9.28
CA TYR A 45 -0.13 7.36 -10.51
C TYR A 45 -1.07 7.07 -11.68
N THR A 46 -0.83 7.67 -12.84
CA THR A 46 -1.76 7.58 -13.98
C THR A 46 -1.15 6.81 -15.14
N ILE A 47 -1.95 5.97 -15.78
CA ILE A 47 -1.62 5.30 -17.05
C ILE A 47 -2.85 5.31 -17.98
N LEU A 48 -2.61 5.52 -19.27
CA LEU A 48 -3.63 5.54 -20.30
C LEU A 48 -3.85 4.12 -20.85
N GLU A 49 -5.04 3.82 -21.35
CA GLU A 49 -5.35 2.51 -21.97
C GLU A 49 -4.45 2.20 -23.18
N ASP A 50 -3.99 3.23 -23.90
CA ASP A 50 -3.16 3.15 -25.10
C ASP A 50 -1.68 3.43 -24.80
N ALA A 51 -1.29 3.39 -23.52
CA ALA A 51 0.08 3.63 -23.09
C ALA A 51 1.07 2.68 -23.78
N ASP A 52 2.18 3.25 -24.22
CA ASP A 52 3.31 2.49 -24.75
C ASP A 52 4.18 1.92 -23.62
N ASP A 53 5.14 1.05 -24.00
CA ASP A 53 6.09 0.44 -23.06
C ASP A 53 6.85 1.49 -22.23
N ARG A 54 7.10 2.67 -22.81
CA ARG A 54 7.81 3.76 -22.14
C ARG A 54 6.95 4.37 -21.03
N ALA A 55 5.67 4.63 -21.29
CA ALA A 55 4.73 5.12 -20.30
C ALA A 55 4.52 4.08 -19.19
N PHE A 56 4.42 2.80 -19.55
CA PHE A 56 4.35 1.72 -18.57
C PHE A 56 5.61 1.63 -17.70
N TYR A 57 6.79 1.68 -18.30
CA TYR A 57 8.05 1.70 -17.54
C TYR A 57 8.15 2.92 -16.62
N LYS A 58 7.71 4.09 -17.09
CA LYS A 58 7.66 5.31 -16.28
C LYS A 58 6.74 5.14 -15.07
N LEU A 59 5.57 4.54 -15.23
CA LEU A 59 4.66 4.20 -14.12
C LEU A 59 5.37 3.31 -13.09
N LEU A 60 6.04 2.25 -13.54
CA LEU A 60 6.76 1.34 -12.65
C LEU A 60 7.87 2.07 -11.88
N MET A 61 8.61 2.98 -12.53
CA MET A 61 9.65 3.76 -11.88
C MET A 61 9.10 4.77 -10.87
N GLN A 62 7.97 5.42 -11.18
CA GLN A 62 7.31 6.34 -10.25
C GLN A 62 6.80 5.61 -9.00
N ARG A 63 6.17 4.45 -9.17
CA ARG A 63 5.72 3.61 -8.06
C ARG A 63 6.91 3.11 -7.23
N ARG A 64 7.98 2.67 -7.90
CA ARG A 64 9.21 2.26 -7.21
C ARG A 64 9.81 3.40 -6.39
N ALA A 65 9.85 4.61 -6.94
CA ALA A 65 10.33 5.79 -6.22
C ALA A 65 9.48 6.09 -4.98
N GLY A 66 8.14 5.99 -5.09
CA GLY A 66 7.25 6.12 -3.93
C GLY A 66 7.55 5.10 -2.84
N ILE A 67 7.75 3.83 -3.21
CA ILE A 67 8.15 2.79 -2.24
C ILE A 67 9.48 3.14 -1.56
N PHE A 68 10.45 3.72 -2.27
CA PHE A 68 11.70 4.17 -1.64
C PHE A 68 11.50 5.29 -0.61
N GLU A 69 10.46 6.12 -0.75
CA GLU A 69 10.17 7.20 0.20
C GLU A 69 9.58 6.68 1.51
N VAL A 70 8.78 5.61 1.42
CA VAL A 70 8.12 4.99 2.58
C VAL A 70 8.88 3.81 3.18
N ALA A 71 9.82 3.21 2.43
CA ALA A 71 10.62 2.07 2.88
C ALA A 71 11.47 2.44 4.10
N SER A 72 11.54 1.49 5.05
CA SER A 72 12.40 1.60 6.23
C SER A 72 13.86 1.29 5.90
N ILE A 73 14.09 0.28 5.05
CA ILE A 73 15.41 -0.25 4.73
C ILE A 73 15.51 -0.61 3.24
N THR A 74 16.74 -0.62 2.74
CA THR A 74 17.08 -1.19 1.44
C THR A 74 18.00 -2.40 1.64
N ILE A 75 17.70 -3.51 0.94
CA ILE A 75 18.55 -4.71 0.90
C ILE A 75 19.07 -4.83 -0.52
N LEU A 76 20.40 -4.77 -0.69
CA LEU A 76 21.06 -4.83 -2.00
C LEU A 76 20.53 -3.78 -3.00
N GLY A 77 20.16 -2.58 -2.53
CA GLY A 77 19.62 -1.51 -3.36
C GLY A 77 18.15 -1.71 -3.80
N VAL A 78 17.47 -2.71 -3.24
CA VAL A 78 16.03 -2.94 -3.42
C VAL A 78 15.31 -2.47 -2.15
N PRO A 79 14.27 -1.63 -2.27
CA PRO A 79 13.52 -1.20 -1.10
C PRO A 79 12.70 -2.38 -0.58
N VAL A 80 12.73 -2.58 0.73
CA VAL A 80 11.78 -3.48 1.39
C VAL A 80 10.48 -2.70 1.59
N THR A 81 9.34 -3.34 1.38
CA THR A 81 8.04 -2.69 1.61
C THR A 81 7.96 -2.18 3.04
N PRO A 82 7.28 -1.04 3.27
CA PRO A 82 7.15 -0.47 4.60
C PRO A 82 6.54 -1.47 5.58
N PRO A 83 6.94 -1.48 6.87
CA PRO A 83 6.27 -2.28 7.88
C PRO A 83 4.92 -1.66 8.26
N GLU A 84 4.01 -2.49 8.76
CA GLU A 84 2.81 -2.01 9.44
C GLU A 84 3.18 -1.37 10.80
N LEU A 85 2.58 -0.22 11.11
CA LEU A 85 2.81 0.43 12.39
C LEU A 85 1.94 -0.15 13.51
N PRO A 86 2.46 -0.18 14.75
CA PRO A 86 1.63 -0.42 15.93
C PRO A 86 0.75 0.83 16.17
N SER A 87 -0.55 0.64 16.26
CA SER A 87 -1.54 1.67 16.61
C SER A 87 -2.65 1.03 17.46
N PRO A 88 -3.38 1.80 18.29
CA PRO A 88 -4.59 1.32 18.93
C PRO A 88 -5.51 0.59 17.95
N ALA A 89 -6.10 -0.52 18.41
CA ALA A 89 -6.79 -1.47 17.55
C ALA A 89 -7.88 -0.79 16.69
N GLY A 90 -7.80 -0.98 15.36
CA GLY A 90 -8.86 -0.67 14.42
C GLY A 90 -8.68 0.57 13.53
N VAL A 91 -7.62 1.37 13.71
CA VAL A 91 -7.42 2.60 12.91
C VAL A 91 -6.43 2.33 11.76
N THR A 92 -6.95 2.08 10.56
CA THR A 92 -6.15 1.74 9.37
C THR A 92 -5.18 2.87 8.99
N GLU A 93 -5.67 4.11 8.96
CA GLU A 93 -4.93 5.32 8.56
C GLU A 93 -3.76 5.68 9.50
N GLU A 94 -3.63 5.02 10.65
CA GLU A 94 -2.49 5.16 11.55
C GLU A 94 -1.44 4.06 11.38
N ARG A 95 -1.74 3.04 10.55
CA ARG A 95 -0.98 1.78 10.47
C ARG A 95 -0.38 1.51 9.12
N LEU A 96 -1.09 1.90 8.07
CA LEU A 96 -0.84 1.50 6.70
C LEU A 96 -0.77 2.73 5.80
N THR A 97 0.05 2.65 4.77
CA THR A 97 0.11 3.61 3.69
C THR A 97 -0.39 2.98 2.39
N PHE A 98 -0.95 3.82 1.53
CA PHE A 98 -1.59 3.42 0.28
C PHE A 98 -1.14 4.29 -0.88
N HIS A 99 -1.21 3.77 -2.09
CA HIS A 99 -1.18 4.55 -3.32
C HIS A 99 -2.29 4.09 -4.26
N ALA A 100 -2.72 4.97 -5.14
CA ALA A 100 -3.69 4.67 -6.18
C ALA A 100 -3.05 4.63 -7.57
N VAL A 101 -3.58 3.76 -8.43
CA VAL A 101 -3.29 3.75 -9.87
C VAL A 101 -4.56 4.11 -10.62
N LYS A 102 -4.52 5.23 -11.34
CA LYS A 102 -5.56 5.73 -12.22
C LYS A 102 -5.39 5.14 -13.61
N LEU A 103 -6.35 4.31 -14.02
CA LEU A 103 -6.44 3.78 -15.37
C LEU A 103 -7.40 4.67 -16.16
N VAL A 104 -6.90 5.32 -17.21
CA VAL A 104 -7.67 6.27 -18.02
C VAL A 104 -7.96 5.61 -19.37
N GLY A 105 -9.22 5.23 -19.56
CA GLY A 105 -9.73 4.78 -20.86
C GLY A 105 -10.30 5.93 -21.68
N ARG A 106 -10.75 5.62 -22.91
CA ARG A 106 -11.38 6.61 -23.81
C ARG A 106 -12.64 7.25 -23.23
N ILE A 107 -13.43 6.47 -22.51
CA ILE A 107 -14.76 6.87 -22.02
C ILE A 107 -14.82 6.83 -20.50
N ARG A 108 -14.14 5.86 -19.90
CA ARG A 108 -14.23 5.53 -18.47
C ARG A 108 -12.87 5.68 -17.82
N THR A 109 -12.87 5.89 -16.52
CA THR A 109 -11.66 5.96 -15.71
C THR A 109 -11.93 5.23 -14.42
N VAL A 110 -10.95 4.44 -13.97
CA VAL A 110 -11.04 3.73 -12.68
C VAL A 110 -9.80 4.01 -11.86
N LEU A 111 -9.96 4.03 -10.54
CA LEU A 111 -8.83 4.06 -9.60
C LEU A 111 -8.70 2.71 -8.94
N LEU A 112 -7.48 2.20 -8.84
CA LEU A 112 -7.13 1.00 -8.10
C LEU A 112 -6.36 1.43 -6.87
N LEU A 113 -6.81 1.06 -5.67
CA LEU A 113 -6.11 1.30 -4.41
C LEU A 113 -5.22 0.12 -4.08
N LEU A 114 -3.95 0.40 -3.78
CA LEU A 114 -2.98 -0.59 -3.37
C LEU A 114 -2.44 -0.23 -1.99
N ARG A 115 -2.30 -1.24 -1.14
CA ARG A 115 -1.65 -1.14 0.16
C ARG A 115 -0.15 -1.29 -0.03
N GLU A 116 0.65 -0.40 0.54
CA GLU A 116 2.10 -0.36 0.28
C GLU A 116 2.90 -1.38 1.10
N THR A 117 2.38 -1.87 2.23
CA THR A 117 3.07 -2.86 3.08
C THR A 117 3.33 -4.19 2.37
N ASP A 118 2.45 -4.59 1.46
CA ASP A 118 2.52 -5.86 0.73
C ASP A 118 2.14 -5.76 -0.75
N MET A 119 1.84 -4.56 -1.24
CA MET A 119 1.46 -4.26 -2.62
C MET A 119 0.14 -4.89 -3.07
N TYR A 120 -0.74 -5.29 -2.12
CA TYR A 120 -2.04 -5.88 -2.45
C TYR A 120 -2.99 -4.83 -3.02
N PHE A 121 -3.77 -5.25 -4.02
CA PHE A 121 -4.92 -4.51 -4.54
C PHE A 121 -6.10 -4.72 -3.59
N VAL A 122 -6.59 -3.63 -2.97
CA VAL A 122 -7.49 -3.71 -1.81
C VAL A 122 -8.86 -3.06 -2.04
N ALA A 123 -8.96 -2.13 -2.98
CA ALA A 123 -10.21 -1.46 -3.32
C ALA A 123 -10.12 -0.81 -4.71
N PHE A 124 -11.26 -0.49 -5.31
CA PHE A 124 -11.31 0.31 -6.54
C PHE A 124 -12.43 1.32 -6.51
N ASN A 125 -12.31 2.35 -7.34
CA ASN A 125 -13.34 3.36 -7.54
C ASN A 125 -13.70 3.42 -9.04
N PRO A 126 -14.98 3.19 -9.39
CA PRO A 126 -15.42 3.01 -10.78
C PRO A 126 -15.57 4.32 -11.56
N SER A 127 -15.61 5.46 -10.86
CA SER A 127 -15.83 6.77 -11.47
C SER A 127 -14.51 7.46 -11.87
N GLY A 128 -13.41 7.07 -11.24
CA GLY A 128 -12.12 7.74 -11.39
C GLY A 128 -11.99 9.04 -10.57
N ASP A 129 -13.05 9.41 -9.84
CA ASP A 129 -13.06 10.49 -8.85
C ASP A 129 -12.81 9.89 -7.46
N PRO A 130 -11.66 10.21 -6.82
CA PRO A 130 -11.28 9.60 -5.55
C PRO A 130 -12.24 9.96 -4.40
N THR A 131 -13.09 10.99 -4.54
CA THR A 131 -14.08 11.38 -3.54
C THR A 131 -15.39 10.58 -3.62
N SER A 132 -15.62 9.85 -4.72
CA SER A 132 -16.81 9.01 -4.88
C SER A 132 -16.69 7.66 -4.16
N THR A 133 -17.72 6.82 -4.31
CA THR A 133 -17.76 5.50 -3.67
C THR A 133 -16.61 4.59 -4.13
N TRP A 134 -15.95 3.98 -3.14
CA TRP A 134 -14.95 2.93 -3.28
C TRP A 134 -15.58 1.56 -2.98
N PHE A 135 -15.28 0.57 -3.79
CA PHE A 135 -15.64 -0.82 -3.57
C PHE A 135 -14.44 -1.55 -2.98
N THR A 136 -14.62 -2.16 -1.81
CA THR A 136 -13.54 -2.70 -0.99
C THR A 136 -13.71 -4.20 -0.81
N PHE A 137 -12.63 -4.98 -0.93
CA PHE A 137 -12.68 -6.41 -0.60
C PHE A 137 -12.93 -6.62 0.90
N ASP A 138 -13.59 -7.72 1.27
CA ASP A 138 -14.00 -7.98 2.66
C ASP A 138 -12.84 -8.35 3.61
N ASP A 139 -11.68 -8.68 3.06
CA ASP A 139 -10.48 -9.10 3.79
C ASP A 139 -9.41 -8.00 3.92
N ALA A 140 -9.69 -6.80 3.40
CA ALA A 140 -8.73 -5.70 3.38
C ALA A 140 -9.08 -4.57 4.36
N PRO A 141 -8.16 -4.15 5.25
CA PRO A 141 -8.31 -2.91 6.01
C PRO A 141 -8.19 -1.71 5.07
N ILE A 142 -9.18 -0.82 5.14
CA ILE A 142 -9.29 0.39 4.31
C ILE A 142 -9.34 1.63 5.22
N PRO A 143 -8.78 2.79 4.82
CA PRO A 143 -8.89 4.01 5.59
C PRO A 143 -10.33 4.48 5.79
N SER A 144 -10.67 4.87 7.01
CA SER A 144 -12.05 5.23 7.40
C SER A 144 -12.60 6.48 6.69
N PHE A 145 -11.71 7.33 6.18
CA PHE A 145 -12.07 8.54 5.45
C PHE A 145 -12.55 8.28 4.01
N LEU A 146 -12.44 7.05 3.50
CA LEU A 146 -12.97 6.68 2.19
C LEU A 146 -14.47 6.39 2.27
N ASN A 147 -15.25 6.96 1.35
CA ASN A 147 -16.65 6.59 1.16
C ASN A 147 -16.71 5.18 0.56
N GLN A 148 -16.99 4.16 1.36
CA GLN A 148 -16.76 2.76 0.98
C GLN A 148 -18.01 1.87 1.02
N VAL A 149 -18.03 0.87 0.13
CA VAL A 149 -19.00 -0.23 0.08
C VAL A 149 -18.22 -1.54 0.03
N ALA A 150 -18.46 -2.42 1.01
CA ALA A 150 -17.83 -3.72 1.07
C ALA A 150 -18.42 -4.68 0.04
N LEU A 151 -17.55 -5.33 -0.72
CA LEU A 151 -17.90 -6.42 -1.62
C LEU A 151 -18.09 -7.71 -0.83
N PRO A 152 -18.94 -8.65 -1.30
CA PRO A 152 -19.17 -9.92 -0.62
C PRO A 152 -18.10 -10.98 -0.92
N TYR A 153 -16.89 -10.57 -1.31
CA TYR A 153 -15.79 -11.45 -1.67
C TYR A 153 -14.42 -10.81 -1.36
N ASP A 154 -13.43 -11.68 -1.19
CA ASP A 154 -12.05 -11.32 -0.90
C ASP A 154 -11.24 -11.00 -2.17
N GLY A 155 -10.06 -10.40 -1.98
CA GLY A 155 -9.13 -10.06 -3.06
C GLY A 155 -8.17 -11.20 -3.45
N ARG A 156 -8.40 -12.44 -3.02
CA ARG A 156 -7.43 -13.53 -3.19
C ARG A 156 -7.47 -14.10 -4.60
N TYR A 157 -6.33 -14.63 -5.02
CA TYR A 157 -6.24 -15.33 -6.29
C TYR A 157 -7.12 -16.59 -6.30
N GLY A 158 -7.97 -16.68 -7.32
CA GLY A 158 -8.60 -17.93 -7.74
C GLY A 158 -7.66 -18.76 -8.61
N ASP A 159 -8.24 -19.56 -9.50
CA ASP A 159 -7.49 -20.36 -10.46
C ASP A 159 -6.87 -19.50 -11.58
N LEU A 160 -5.56 -19.23 -11.46
CA LEU A 160 -4.81 -18.37 -12.39
C LEU A 160 -4.51 -19.03 -13.74
N THR A 161 -4.73 -20.34 -13.90
CA THR A 161 -4.43 -21.06 -15.15
C THR A 161 -5.35 -20.67 -16.32
N LYS A 162 -6.43 -19.95 -16.02
CA LYS A 162 -7.45 -19.51 -16.96
C LYS A 162 -7.34 -18.03 -17.34
N LEU A 163 -6.27 -17.36 -16.91
CA LEU A 163 -6.08 -15.93 -17.15
C LEU A 163 -5.26 -15.70 -18.41
N GLU A 164 -5.78 -14.87 -19.30
CA GLU A 164 -5.02 -14.27 -20.38
C GLU A 164 -4.41 -12.95 -19.89
N ILE A 165 -3.14 -12.70 -20.24
CA ILE A 165 -2.43 -11.46 -19.93
C ILE A 165 -1.98 -10.86 -21.26
N GLY A 166 -2.25 -9.57 -21.46
CA GLY A 166 -1.85 -8.89 -22.68
C GLY A 166 -2.36 -7.45 -22.75
N TYR A 167 -2.12 -6.85 -23.91
CA TYR A 167 -2.44 -5.44 -24.18
C TYR A 167 -3.92 -5.10 -23.93
N TYR A 168 -4.85 -5.98 -24.33
CA TYR A 168 -6.28 -5.75 -24.20
C TYR A 168 -6.82 -5.82 -22.77
N CYS A 169 -6.08 -6.42 -21.83
CA CYS A 169 -6.54 -6.61 -20.47
C CYS A 169 -6.80 -5.29 -19.74
N VAL A 170 -6.03 -4.22 -20.03
CA VAL A 170 -6.23 -2.92 -19.38
C VAL A 170 -7.59 -2.33 -19.76
N THR A 171 -7.95 -2.39 -21.04
CA THR A 171 -9.27 -1.95 -21.53
C THR A 171 -10.39 -2.76 -20.88
N GLU A 172 -10.26 -4.08 -20.83
CA GLU A 172 -11.26 -4.96 -20.20
C GLU A 172 -11.43 -4.67 -18.70
N ILE A 173 -10.33 -4.45 -17.97
CA ILE A 173 -10.37 -4.08 -16.55
C ILE A 173 -11.15 -2.77 -16.36
N ILE A 174 -10.87 -1.75 -17.18
CA ILE A 174 -11.59 -0.47 -17.11
C ILE A 174 -13.09 -0.69 -17.40
N ASP A 175 -13.43 -1.47 -18.42
CA ASP A 175 -14.80 -1.72 -18.83
C ASP A 175 -15.60 -2.54 -17.81
N VAL A 176 -14.97 -3.47 -17.09
CA VAL A 176 -15.61 -4.28 -16.06
C VAL A 176 -15.77 -3.47 -14.78
N LEU A 177 -14.68 -2.87 -14.28
CA LEU A 177 -14.70 -2.18 -12.99
C LEU A 177 -15.54 -0.90 -13.03
N SER A 178 -15.72 -0.26 -14.18
CA SER A 178 -16.53 0.97 -14.30
C SER A 178 -18.04 0.77 -14.37
N LYS A 179 -18.53 -0.49 -14.35
CA LYS A 179 -19.96 -0.85 -14.49
C LYS A 179 -20.62 -1.25 -13.16
N VAL A 180 -19.89 -1.21 -12.07
CA VAL A 180 -20.36 -1.59 -10.72
C VAL A 180 -21.31 -0.56 -10.16
#